data_AF-A0A349BQB0-F1
#
_entry.id   AF-A0A349BQB0-F1
#
_cell.length_a   1.000
_cell.length_b   1.000
_cell.length_c   1.000
_cell.angle_alpha   90.00
_cell.angle_beta   90.00
_cell.angle_gamma   90.00
#
_symmetry.space_group_name_H-M   'P 1'
#
loop_
_entity.id
_entity.type
_entity.pdbx_description
1 polymer ?
#
loop_
_entity_poly.entity_id
_entity_poly.type
_entity_poly.pdbx_seq_one_letter_code
_entity_poly.pdbx_strand_id
1 'polypeptide(L)'
;MGLFLGIGRAITNMTGGEKKAAAVVTVSPEGGETIFWGKGRCWTCHSMGDRGSAVRCPNLGVYGEKFPLPIGQRAAERAKEREKQTGLPYTPTDYLVECIGNPSAYLVDGYKNEMAIVYAPPISLTPDEIKAVISYLQSQGGEVDIEAINNPTEISKKYWDKIHAASAAGGGDPGHGEEVFQAACLSCHALKGEGGNVGPDLSNVGTKGLKYISESILQPSTTFTPGFETYVVIDKGGRKFVGIKTKEDASGVDLILENGEVASIAKGDIKEITQDKNKSIMPEELTEAITVKDYQDVLAFMLMQKEKK
;
A
#
# COMPACT_ATOMS: atom_id res chain seq x y z
N MET A 1 25.06 15.13 25.41
CA MET A 1 24.19 14.37 24.48
C MET A 1 22.82 13.98 25.09
N GLY A 2 22.36 14.64 26.18
CA GLY A 2 21.08 14.31 26.83
C GLY A 2 19.94 15.32 26.61
N LEU A 3 20.23 16.49 26.01
CA LEU A 3 19.23 17.56 25.86
C LEU A 3 18.31 17.38 24.62
N PHE A 4 18.82 16.76 23.55
CA PHE A 4 18.05 16.56 22.31
C PHE A 4 17.02 15.43 22.39
N LEU A 5 17.30 14.37 23.18
CA LEU A 5 16.33 13.28 23.45
C LEU A 5 15.16 13.74 24.34
N GLY A 6 15.37 14.76 25.18
CA GLY A 6 14.32 15.34 26.02
C GLY A 6 13.30 16.17 25.23
N ILE A 7 13.76 16.88 24.20
CA ILE A 7 12.88 17.72 23.35
C ILE A 7 12.00 16.84 22.46
N GLY A 8 12.53 15.76 21.89
CA GLY A 8 11.73 14.81 21.11
C GLY A 8 10.58 14.21 21.92
N ARG A 9 10.85 13.79 23.16
CA ARG A 9 9.84 13.21 24.07
C ARG A 9 8.88 14.26 24.64
N ALA A 10 9.33 15.49 24.83
CA ALA A 10 8.48 16.61 25.24
C ALA A 10 7.54 17.06 24.11
N ILE A 11 7.99 17.03 22.85
CA ILE A 11 7.12 17.30 21.68
C ILE A 11 6.08 16.19 21.57
N THR A 12 6.44 14.91 21.70
CA THR A 12 5.46 13.80 21.69
C THR A 12 4.42 13.92 22.81
N ASN A 13 4.80 14.45 23.98
CA ASN A 13 3.88 14.67 25.10
C ASN A 13 3.08 15.98 24.98
N MET A 14 3.61 17.02 24.34
CA MET A 14 2.92 18.30 24.13
C MET A 14 1.99 18.29 22.92
N THR A 15 2.23 17.42 21.92
CA THR A 15 1.34 17.23 20.76
C THR A 15 0.24 16.19 20.99
N GLY A 16 0.01 15.78 22.25
CA GLY A 16 -1.19 15.01 22.59
C GLY A 16 -1.19 13.59 22.00
N GLY A 17 -0.17 12.79 22.33
CA GLY A 17 -0.19 11.34 22.18
C GLY A 17 -1.12 10.63 23.18
N GLU A 18 -2.23 11.24 23.58
CA GLU A 18 -3.41 10.45 23.90
C GLU A 18 -4.04 10.14 22.54
N LYS A 19 -4.04 8.86 22.15
CA LYS A 19 -5.03 8.38 21.19
C LYS A 19 -6.39 8.72 21.80
N LYS A 20 -6.93 9.91 21.52
CA LYS A 20 -8.38 10.09 21.47
C LYS A 20 -8.82 8.97 20.55
N ALA A 21 -9.47 7.96 21.12
CA ALA A 21 -10.13 6.94 20.34
C ALA A 21 -10.87 7.71 19.26
N ALA A 22 -10.46 7.52 18.00
CA ALA A 22 -11.22 8.06 16.88
C ALA A 22 -12.66 7.65 17.16
N ALA A 23 -13.58 8.63 17.24
CA ALA A 23 -14.97 8.36 17.55
C ALA A 23 -15.38 7.16 16.68
N VAL A 24 -15.81 6.06 17.31
CA VAL A 24 -16.10 4.82 16.61
C VAL A 24 -17.10 5.16 15.52
N VAL A 25 -16.65 5.12 14.27
CA VAL A 25 -17.51 5.44 13.13
C VAL A 25 -18.51 4.32 13.04
N THR A 26 -19.78 4.64 13.27
CA THR A 26 -20.86 3.68 13.08
C THR A 26 -20.99 3.42 11.58
N VAL A 27 -20.88 2.16 11.17
CA VAL A 27 -21.17 1.73 9.80
C VAL A 27 -22.68 1.79 9.59
N SER A 28 -23.18 2.99 9.31
CA SER A 28 -24.59 3.27 9.02
C SER A 28 -24.71 4.40 7.98
N PRO A 29 -25.87 4.54 7.33
CA PRO A 29 -26.10 5.62 6.39
C PRO A 29 -25.87 7.02 6.98
N GLU A 30 -26.23 7.25 8.24
CA GLU A 30 -26.05 8.54 8.93
C GLU A 30 -24.57 8.82 9.21
N GLY A 31 -23.82 7.77 9.60
CA GLY A 31 -22.37 7.84 9.73
C GLY A 31 -21.70 8.16 8.39
N GLY A 32 -22.14 7.50 7.32
CA GLY A 32 -21.65 7.74 5.96
C GLY A 32 -21.95 9.13 5.45
N GLU A 33 -23.15 9.66 5.73
CA GLU A 33 -23.51 11.03 5.39
C GLU A 33 -22.55 12.03 6.06
N THR A 34 -22.28 11.82 7.35
CA THR A 34 -21.36 12.66 8.12
C THR A 34 -19.96 12.66 7.51
N ILE A 35 -19.46 11.50 7.07
CA ILE A 35 -18.17 11.40 6.39
C ILE A 35 -18.21 12.06 5.01
N PHE A 36 -19.26 11.81 4.22
CA PHE A 36 -19.42 12.35 2.86
C PHE A 36 -19.35 13.89 2.85
N TRP A 37 -20.08 14.54 3.76
CA TRP A 37 -20.13 15.99 3.91
C TRP A 37 -19.00 16.58 4.78
N GLY A 38 -18.26 15.72 5.49
CA GLY A 38 -17.20 16.11 6.42
C GLY A 38 -15.82 15.65 5.94
N LYS A 39 -15.24 14.69 6.67
CA LYS A 39 -13.85 14.21 6.49
C LYS A 39 -13.57 13.74 5.06
N GLY A 40 -14.51 13.02 4.45
CA GLY A 40 -14.37 12.47 3.10
C GLY A 40 -14.29 13.54 2.01
N ARG A 41 -14.80 14.76 2.28
CA ARG A 41 -14.80 15.90 1.33
C ARG A 41 -15.41 15.55 -0.03
N CYS A 42 -16.23 14.50 -0.11
CA CYS A 42 -16.82 14.00 -1.35
C CYS A 42 -17.65 15.10 -2.04
N TRP A 43 -18.33 15.93 -1.22
CA TRP A 43 -19.14 17.07 -1.65
C TRP A 43 -18.39 18.16 -2.44
N THR A 44 -17.05 18.19 -2.35
CA THR A 44 -16.23 19.15 -3.11
C THR A 44 -16.08 18.78 -4.59
N CYS A 45 -16.42 17.54 -4.94
CA CYS A 45 -16.34 16.97 -6.29
C CYS A 45 -17.67 16.41 -6.79
N HIS A 46 -18.49 15.88 -5.89
CA HIS A 46 -19.81 15.33 -6.16
C HIS A 46 -20.92 16.20 -5.55
N SER A 47 -22.03 16.36 -6.27
CA SER A 47 -23.28 16.82 -5.67
C SER A 47 -24.17 15.64 -5.29
N MET A 48 -25.07 15.89 -4.34
CA MET A 48 -26.20 15.07 -3.97
C MET A 48 -27.46 15.86 -4.29
N GLY A 49 -28.03 15.64 -5.47
CA GLY A 49 -29.10 16.48 -5.99
C GLY A 49 -28.61 17.92 -6.14
N ASP A 50 -29.25 18.88 -5.50
CA ASP A 50 -28.90 20.29 -5.60
C ASP A 50 -27.81 20.74 -4.60
N ARG A 51 -27.34 19.85 -3.72
CA ARG A 51 -26.33 20.18 -2.69
C ARG A 51 -24.95 19.66 -3.08
N GLY A 52 -23.90 20.45 -2.86
CA GLY A 52 -22.51 20.09 -3.17
C GLY A 52 -22.02 20.68 -4.50
N SER A 53 -20.93 20.14 -5.04
CA SER A 53 -20.35 20.57 -6.32
C SER A 53 -20.25 19.39 -7.27
N ALA A 54 -20.92 19.42 -8.43
CA ALA A 54 -20.85 18.36 -9.46
C ALA A 54 -20.14 18.84 -10.75
N VAL A 55 -19.24 19.82 -10.61
CA VAL A 55 -18.49 20.37 -11.74
C VAL A 55 -17.42 19.40 -12.23
N ARG A 56 -16.77 18.70 -11.29
CA ARG A 56 -15.64 17.80 -11.58
C ARG A 56 -16.04 16.34 -11.64
N CYS A 57 -17.00 15.91 -10.82
CA CYS A 57 -17.46 14.53 -10.76
C CYS A 57 -18.99 14.44 -10.89
N PRO A 58 -19.53 13.25 -11.23
CA PRO A 58 -20.97 13.05 -11.43
C PRO A 58 -21.81 13.45 -10.22
N ASN A 59 -23.02 13.97 -10.48
CA ASN A 59 -24.03 14.10 -9.43
C ASN A 59 -24.46 12.70 -8.98
N LEU A 60 -24.45 12.48 -7.67
CA LEU A 60 -24.77 11.22 -7.01
C LEU A 60 -26.26 11.16 -6.59
N GLY A 61 -26.98 12.28 -6.57
CA GLY A 61 -28.44 12.30 -6.41
C GLY A 61 -29.18 12.32 -7.75
N VAL A 62 -30.45 12.76 -7.70
CA VAL A 62 -31.27 13.02 -8.89
C VAL A 62 -30.99 14.44 -9.38
N TYR A 63 -30.64 14.60 -10.67
CA TYR A 63 -30.36 15.90 -11.27
C TYR A 63 -30.61 15.91 -12.78
N GLY A 64 -31.72 16.54 -13.18
CA GLY A 64 -32.12 16.68 -14.58
C GLY A 64 -32.22 15.35 -15.33
N GLU A 65 -32.18 15.43 -16.65
CA GLU A 65 -32.22 14.23 -17.52
C GLU A 65 -30.91 13.44 -17.50
N LYS A 66 -29.78 14.09 -17.17
CA LYS A 66 -28.46 13.44 -17.14
C LYS A 66 -28.33 12.45 -15.98
N PHE A 67 -28.97 12.73 -14.85
CA PHE A 67 -28.93 11.86 -13.66
C PHE A 67 -30.36 11.65 -13.12
N PRO A 68 -31.19 10.85 -13.81
CA PRO A 68 -32.60 10.70 -13.44
C PRO A 68 -32.83 9.85 -12.19
N LEU A 69 -31.84 9.05 -11.79
CA LEU A 69 -31.90 8.15 -10.64
C LEU A 69 -30.81 8.48 -9.62
N PRO A 70 -31.05 8.33 -8.31
CA PRO A 70 -30.03 8.50 -7.29
C PRO A 70 -29.01 7.35 -7.34
N ILE A 71 -27.84 7.53 -6.73
CA ILE A 71 -26.70 6.61 -6.85
C ILE A 71 -26.99 5.21 -6.31
N GLY A 72 -27.81 5.07 -5.26
CA GLY A 72 -28.19 3.75 -4.73
C GLY A 72 -28.96 2.92 -5.76
N GLN A 73 -29.86 3.54 -6.52
CA GLN A 73 -30.58 2.85 -7.61
C GLN A 73 -29.69 2.65 -8.84
N ARG A 74 -28.91 3.67 -9.22
CA ARG A 74 -27.98 3.55 -10.36
C ARG A 74 -26.93 2.49 -10.14
N ALA A 75 -26.47 2.27 -8.90
CA ALA A 75 -25.50 1.23 -8.59
C ALA A 75 -25.98 -0.16 -9.05
N ALA A 76 -27.28 -0.44 -8.99
CA ALA A 76 -27.85 -1.70 -9.48
C ALA A 76 -27.83 -1.80 -11.02
N GLU A 77 -28.09 -0.70 -11.73
CA GLU A 77 -27.98 -0.66 -13.19
C GLU A 77 -26.51 -0.80 -13.64
N ARG A 78 -25.61 -0.07 -12.98
CA ARG A 78 -24.17 -0.10 -13.26
C ARG A 78 -23.54 -1.44 -12.91
N ALA A 79 -23.98 -2.12 -11.85
CA ALA A 79 -23.54 -3.48 -11.54
C ALA A 79 -23.85 -4.45 -12.70
N LYS A 80 -25.06 -4.39 -13.29
CA LYS A 80 -25.42 -5.21 -14.46
C LYS A 80 -24.58 -4.87 -15.69
N GLU A 81 -24.24 -3.60 -15.89
CA GLU A 81 -23.33 -3.19 -16.97
C GLU A 81 -21.91 -3.72 -16.74
N ARG A 82 -21.40 -3.63 -15.51
CA ARG A 82 -20.09 -4.18 -15.13
C ARG A 82 -20.03 -5.68 -15.29
N GLU A 83 -21.09 -6.39 -14.93
CA GLU A 83 -21.21 -7.84 -15.15
C GLU A 83 -21.09 -8.18 -16.64
N LYS A 84 -21.79 -7.44 -17.52
CA LYS A 84 -21.66 -7.63 -18.98
C LYS A 84 -20.26 -7.32 -19.50
N GLN A 85 -19.59 -6.31 -18.95
CA GLN A 85 -18.24 -5.90 -19.37
C GLN A 85 -17.14 -6.85 -18.91
N THR A 86 -17.30 -7.42 -17.70
CA THR A 86 -16.26 -8.23 -17.06
C THR A 86 -16.51 -9.74 -17.13
N GLY A 87 -17.76 -10.14 -17.36
CA GLY A 87 -18.20 -11.55 -17.27
C GLY A 87 -18.29 -12.07 -15.83
N LEU A 88 -18.17 -11.22 -14.82
CA LEU A 88 -18.22 -11.59 -13.40
C LEU A 88 -19.54 -11.09 -12.76
N PRO A 89 -20.11 -11.82 -11.78
CA PRO A 89 -21.37 -11.43 -11.16
C PRO A 89 -21.18 -10.24 -10.20
N TYR A 90 -21.49 -9.03 -10.66
CA TYR A 90 -21.40 -7.81 -9.85
C TYR A 90 -22.69 -7.53 -9.08
N THR A 91 -22.57 -7.26 -7.78
CA THR A 91 -23.65 -6.66 -6.98
C THR A 91 -23.56 -5.12 -6.98
N PRO A 92 -24.62 -4.40 -6.58
CA PRO A 92 -24.55 -2.94 -6.36
C PRO A 92 -23.45 -2.57 -5.35
N THR A 93 -23.26 -3.38 -4.32
CA THR A 93 -22.18 -3.21 -3.32
C THR A 93 -20.80 -3.35 -3.97
N ASP A 94 -20.59 -4.37 -4.80
CA ASP A 94 -19.32 -4.56 -5.50
C ASP A 94 -18.97 -3.39 -6.42
N TYR A 95 -19.97 -2.85 -7.12
CA TYR A 95 -19.80 -1.66 -7.94
C TYR A 95 -19.35 -0.45 -7.11
N LEU A 96 -20.00 -0.18 -5.97
CA LEU A 96 -19.64 0.96 -5.11
C LEU A 96 -18.25 0.78 -4.47
N VAL A 97 -17.93 -0.43 -4.02
CA VAL A 97 -16.60 -0.77 -3.49
C VAL A 97 -15.53 -0.59 -4.57
N GLU A 98 -15.76 -1.04 -5.80
CA GLU A 98 -14.86 -0.83 -6.93
C GLU A 98 -14.64 0.66 -7.22
N CYS A 99 -15.70 1.47 -7.25
CA CYS A 99 -15.61 2.91 -7.51
C CYS A 99 -14.76 3.65 -6.47
N ILE A 100 -14.83 3.22 -5.20
CA ILE A 100 -14.06 3.87 -4.13
C ILE A 100 -12.64 3.29 -4.02
N GLY A 101 -12.51 1.97 -4.18
CA GLY A 101 -11.24 1.24 -4.10
C GLY A 101 -10.32 1.50 -5.28
N ASN A 102 -10.90 1.71 -6.46
CA ASN A 102 -10.20 1.98 -7.71
C ASN A 102 -11.03 2.95 -8.61
N PRO A 103 -11.00 4.27 -8.34
CA PRO A 103 -11.86 5.24 -9.03
C PRO A 103 -11.68 5.34 -10.54
N SER A 104 -10.55 4.85 -11.08
CA SER A 104 -10.29 4.82 -12.52
C SER A 104 -10.86 3.58 -13.22
N ALA A 105 -11.37 2.59 -12.48
CA ALA A 105 -11.87 1.32 -13.04
C ALA A 105 -13.10 1.51 -13.93
N TYR A 106 -13.92 2.50 -13.60
CA TYR A 106 -15.17 2.77 -14.30
C TYR A 106 -15.51 4.26 -14.28
N LEU A 107 -15.29 4.94 -15.41
CA LEU A 107 -15.55 6.36 -15.57
C LEU A 107 -16.94 6.59 -16.16
N VAL A 108 -17.65 7.58 -15.61
CA VAL A 108 -18.94 8.01 -16.15
C VAL A 108 -18.70 8.88 -17.38
N ASP A 109 -19.44 8.62 -18.45
CA ASP A 109 -19.34 9.38 -19.70
C ASP A 109 -19.43 10.90 -19.48
N GLY A 110 -18.48 11.61 -20.09
CA GLY A 110 -18.34 13.05 -19.95
C GLY A 110 -17.62 13.54 -18.70
N TYR A 111 -17.03 12.64 -17.89
CA TYR A 111 -16.19 12.99 -16.74
C TYR A 111 -14.76 12.48 -16.91
N LYS A 112 -13.82 13.23 -16.35
CA LYS A 112 -12.40 12.88 -16.34
C LYS A 112 -12.06 11.99 -15.14
N ASN A 113 -10.94 11.29 -15.21
CA ASN A 113 -10.39 10.55 -14.09
C ASN A 113 -9.76 11.51 -13.06
N GLU A 114 -10.59 12.13 -12.23
CA GLU A 114 -10.17 13.12 -11.22
C GLU A 114 -10.54 12.74 -9.78
N MET A 115 -11.19 11.58 -9.58
CA MET A 115 -11.58 11.15 -8.25
C MET A 115 -10.35 10.70 -7.45
N ALA A 116 -10.16 11.30 -6.28
CA ALA A 116 -9.03 11.01 -5.40
C ALA A 116 -9.13 9.60 -4.80
N ILE A 117 -7.96 9.02 -4.50
CA ILE A 117 -7.86 7.79 -3.71
C ILE A 117 -8.19 8.11 -2.25
N VAL A 118 -9.43 7.81 -1.83
CA VAL A 118 -9.98 8.34 -0.56
C VAL A 118 -9.30 7.80 0.70
N TYR A 119 -8.63 6.65 0.61
CA TYR A 119 -7.85 6.06 1.71
C TYR A 119 -6.42 6.61 1.78
N ALA A 120 -6.01 7.49 0.87
CA ALA A 120 -4.72 8.17 0.86
C ALA A 120 -4.82 9.65 1.29
N PRO A 121 -3.72 10.28 1.75
CA PRO A 121 -3.68 11.72 1.98
C PRO A 121 -4.10 12.51 0.73
N PRO A 122 -4.85 13.62 0.89
CA PRO A 122 -5.17 14.28 2.15
C PRO A 122 -6.46 13.79 2.84
N ILE A 123 -7.16 12.78 2.31
CA ILE A 123 -8.48 12.36 2.83
C ILE A 123 -8.33 11.29 3.93
N SER A 124 -7.51 10.27 3.68
CA SER A 124 -7.14 9.23 4.66
C SER A 124 -8.34 8.61 5.40
N LEU A 125 -9.37 8.17 4.64
CA LEU A 125 -10.48 7.44 5.22
C LEU A 125 -10.03 6.05 5.72
N THR A 126 -10.55 5.65 6.87
CA THR A 126 -10.40 4.29 7.40
C THR A 126 -11.33 3.32 6.66
N PRO A 127 -11.08 2.00 6.74
CA PRO A 127 -11.98 1.02 6.15
C PRO A 127 -13.43 1.18 6.62
N ASP A 128 -13.66 1.40 7.92
CA ASP A 128 -15.00 1.55 8.48
C ASP A 128 -15.68 2.87 8.05
N GLU A 129 -14.91 3.95 7.85
CA GLU A 129 -15.43 5.19 7.26
C GLU A 129 -15.86 4.99 5.81
N ILE A 130 -15.09 4.21 5.04
CA ILE A 130 -15.47 3.86 3.65
C ILE A 130 -16.73 3.00 3.65
N LYS A 131 -16.83 2.00 4.53
CA LYS A 131 -18.04 1.19 4.69
C LYS A 131 -19.26 2.04 5.02
N ALA A 132 -19.11 3.02 5.91
CA ALA A 132 -20.16 3.97 6.25
C ALA A 132 -20.56 4.80 5.02
N VAL A 133 -19.59 5.33 4.25
CA VAL A 133 -19.89 6.06 3.00
C VAL A 133 -20.65 5.17 2.01
N ILE A 134 -20.27 3.91 1.84
CA ILE A 134 -20.98 2.98 0.94
C ILE A 134 -22.43 2.79 1.39
N SER A 135 -22.69 2.61 2.69
CA SER A 135 -24.07 2.46 3.18
C SER A 135 -24.88 3.75 3.00
N TYR A 136 -24.28 4.93 3.12
CA TYR A 136 -24.92 6.20 2.77
C TYR A 136 -25.25 6.29 1.28
N LEU A 137 -24.34 5.90 0.39
CA LEU A 137 -24.59 5.91 -1.04
C LEU A 137 -25.71 4.94 -1.43
N GLN A 138 -25.75 3.75 -0.81
CA GLN A 138 -26.85 2.79 -1.00
C GLN A 138 -28.19 3.37 -0.55
N SER A 139 -28.24 4.10 0.58
CA SER A 139 -29.48 4.69 1.09
C SER A 139 -30.06 5.77 0.18
N GLN A 140 -29.33 6.22 -0.84
CA GLN A 140 -29.80 7.13 -1.87
C GLN A 140 -30.68 6.38 -2.88
N GLY A 141 -31.87 6.00 -2.42
CA GLY A 141 -32.92 5.33 -3.19
C GLY A 141 -32.71 3.84 -3.42
N GLY A 142 -31.59 3.25 -3.00
CA GLY A 142 -31.32 1.81 -3.08
C GLY A 142 -31.59 1.07 -1.76
N GLU A 143 -31.30 -0.23 -1.76
CA GLU A 143 -31.31 -1.08 -0.57
C GLU A 143 -29.95 -1.05 0.12
N VAL A 144 -29.95 -0.82 1.43
CA VAL A 144 -28.72 -0.81 2.24
C VAL A 144 -28.39 -2.24 2.66
N ASP A 145 -27.27 -2.75 2.16
CA ASP A 145 -26.81 -4.12 2.42
C ASP A 145 -25.54 -4.11 3.28
N ILE A 146 -25.74 -3.96 4.60
CA ILE A 146 -24.65 -3.95 5.58
C ILE A 146 -23.90 -5.29 5.62
N GLU A 147 -24.59 -6.39 5.32
CA GLU A 147 -23.99 -7.73 5.31
C GLU A 147 -22.99 -7.85 4.17
N ALA A 148 -23.36 -7.46 2.94
CA ALA A 148 -22.44 -7.46 1.80
C ALA A 148 -21.28 -6.46 1.97
N ILE A 149 -21.49 -5.34 2.67
CA ILE A 149 -20.42 -4.38 3.00
C ILE A 149 -19.38 -5.01 3.95
N ASN A 150 -19.85 -5.79 4.93
CA ASN A 150 -18.96 -6.40 5.93
C ASN A 150 -18.35 -7.73 5.48
N ASN A 151 -19.06 -8.46 4.61
CA ASN A 151 -18.67 -9.75 4.06
C ASN A 151 -18.51 -9.63 2.54
N PRO A 152 -17.40 -9.03 2.07
CA PRO A 152 -17.22 -8.73 0.65
C PRO A 152 -17.10 -10.00 -0.19
N THR A 153 -17.65 -9.95 -1.40
CA THR A 153 -17.40 -10.95 -2.44
C THR A 153 -15.92 -10.96 -2.83
N GLU A 154 -15.46 -11.96 -3.59
CA GLU A 154 -14.09 -11.96 -4.11
C GLU A 154 -13.80 -10.76 -5.06
N ILE A 155 -14.83 -10.18 -5.69
CA ILE A 155 -14.70 -8.95 -6.50
C ILE A 155 -14.33 -7.77 -5.60
N SER A 156 -15.06 -7.59 -4.49
CA SER A 156 -14.83 -6.51 -3.53
C SER A 156 -13.58 -6.72 -2.67
N LYS A 157 -13.23 -7.98 -2.37
CA LYS A 157 -12.15 -8.34 -1.46
C LYS A 157 -10.80 -7.78 -1.88
N LYS A 158 -10.46 -7.83 -3.18
CA LYS A 158 -9.20 -7.26 -3.69
C LYS A 158 -9.09 -5.74 -3.43
N TYR A 159 -10.21 -5.02 -3.49
CA TYR A 159 -10.25 -3.58 -3.21
C TYR A 159 -10.15 -3.32 -1.70
N TRP A 160 -10.80 -4.13 -0.87
CA TRP A 160 -10.64 -4.06 0.58
C TRP A 160 -9.23 -4.41 1.03
N ASP A 161 -8.58 -5.41 0.43
CA ASP A 161 -7.16 -5.72 0.70
C ASP A 161 -6.27 -4.51 0.40
N LYS A 162 -6.52 -3.82 -0.73
CA LYS A 162 -5.84 -2.56 -1.07
C LYS A 162 -6.08 -1.47 -0.02
N ILE A 163 -7.34 -1.24 0.35
CA ILE A 163 -7.75 -0.23 1.36
C ILE A 163 -7.13 -0.54 2.73
N HIS A 164 -7.13 -1.80 3.16
CA HIS A 164 -6.55 -2.22 4.42
C HIS A 164 -5.04 -2.05 4.44
N ALA A 165 -4.35 -2.45 3.36
CA ALA A 165 -2.91 -2.25 3.23
C ALA A 165 -2.54 -0.76 3.27
N ALA A 166 -3.26 0.07 2.50
CA ALA A 166 -3.09 1.52 2.50
C ALA A 166 -3.30 2.12 3.89
N SER A 167 -4.43 1.79 4.55
CA SER A 167 -4.74 2.30 5.89
C SER A 167 -3.69 1.87 6.92
N ALA A 168 -3.18 0.65 6.85
CA ALA A 168 -2.12 0.17 7.74
C ALA A 168 -0.79 0.89 7.51
N ALA A 169 -0.49 1.26 6.25
CA ALA A 169 0.69 2.01 5.86
C ALA A 169 0.56 3.54 6.04
N GLY A 170 -0.45 4.02 6.77
CA GLY A 170 -0.65 5.46 7.00
C GLY A 170 -1.26 6.22 5.83
N GLY A 171 -1.98 5.52 4.95
CA GLY A 171 -2.61 6.07 3.75
C GLY A 171 -1.71 6.03 2.51
N GLY A 172 -0.78 5.06 2.44
CA GLY A 172 -0.03 4.83 1.21
C GLY A 172 -0.95 4.41 0.05
N ASP A 173 -0.63 4.81 -1.18
CA ASP A 173 -1.25 4.28 -2.39
C ASP A 173 -0.40 3.12 -2.93
N PRO A 174 -0.89 1.87 -2.86
CA PRO A 174 -0.19 0.72 -3.40
C PRO A 174 0.14 0.81 -4.89
N GLY A 175 -0.64 1.56 -5.68
CA GLY A 175 -0.36 1.73 -7.11
C GLY A 175 0.93 2.51 -7.35
N HIS A 176 1.05 3.69 -6.74
CA HIS A 176 2.29 4.45 -6.76
C HIS A 176 3.44 3.71 -6.04
N GLY A 177 3.12 2.91 -5.01
CA GLY A 177 4.09 2.07 -4.31
C GLY A 177 4.77 1.03 -5.19
N GLU A 178 4.08 0.52 -6.21
CA GLU A 178 4.66 -0.35 -7.23
C GLU A 178 5.69 0.40 -8.08
N GLU A 179 5.41 1.64 -8.48
CA GLU A 179 6.34 2.48 -9.24
C GLU A 179 7.61 2.77 -8.43
N VAL A 180 7.45 3.10 -7.14
CA VAL A 180 8.57 3.30 -6.20
C VAL A 180 9.39 2.02 -6.06
N PHE A 181 8.73 0.87 -5.93
CA PHE A 181 9.40 -0.43 -5.86
C PHE A 181 10.23 -0.71 -7.11
N GLN A 182 9.67 -0.47 -8.30
CA GLN A 182 10.37 -0.64 -9.57
C GLN A 182 11.60 0.27 -9.67
N ALA A 183 11.50 1.50 -9.20
CA ALA A 183 12.59 2.48 -9.27
C ALA A 183 13.71 2.23 -8.25
N ALA A 184 13.38 1.80 -7.03
CA ALA A 184 14.32 1.81 -5.90
C ALA A 184 14.64 0.43 -5.31
N CYS A 185 13.84 -0.60 -5.59
CA CYS A 185 13.96 -1.91 -4.93
C CYS A 185 14.20 -3.07 -5.91
N LEU A 186 13.62 -2.99 -7.12
CA LEU A 186 13.61 -4.08 -8.10
C LEU A 186 15.01 -4.47 -8.60
N SER A 187 15.97 -3.54 -8.62
CA SER A 187 17.35 -3.84 -9.03
C SER A 187 18.02 -4.90 -8.15
N CYS A 188 17.62 -4.96 -6.87
CA CYS A 188 18.19 -5.89 -5.90
C CYS A 188 17.23 -7.01 -5.54
N HIS A 189 15.92 -6.73 -5.47
CA HIS A 189 14.91 -7.67 -5.01
C HIS A 189 14.06 -8.22 -6.16
N ALA A 190 13.77 -9.52 -6.09
CA ALA A 190 12.80 -10.14 -6.96
C ALA A 190 11.36 -9.95 -6.45
N LEU A 191 10.44 -9.86 -7.39
CA LEU A 191 9.00 -9.92 -7.18
C LEU A 191 8.40 -10.81 -8.28
N LYS A 192 7.79 -11.92 -7.88
CA LYS A 192 7.17 -12.94 -8.73
C LYS A 192 8.11 -13.49 -9.80
N GLY A 193 9.39 -13.65 -9.44
CA GLY A 193 10.44 -14.11 -10.34
C GLY A 193 11.05 -13.03 -11.24
N GLU A 194 10.63 -11.77 -11.14
CA GLU A 194 11.20 -10.65 -11.88
C GLU A 194 12.01 -9.73 -10.96
N GLY A 195 13.17 -9.24 -11.41
CA GLY A 195 14.03 -8.34 -10.64
C GLY A 195 15.39 -8.92 -10.28
N GLY A 196 16.03 -8.34 -9.27
CA GLY A 196 17.38 -8.71 -8.82
C GLY A 196 17.42 -9.95 -7.93
N ASN A 197 18.62 -10.50 -7.77
CA ASN A 197 18.91 -11.65 -6.89
C ASN A 197 19.89 -11.31 -5.75
N VAL A 198 20.19 -10.02 -5.56
CA VAL A 198 21.07 -9.52 -4.49
C VAL A 198 20.35 -9.61 -3.14
N GLY A 199 19.08 -9.22 -3.12
CA GLY A 199 18.19 -9.29 -1.97
C GLY A 199 17.18 -10.44 -2.07
N PRO A 200 16.47 -10.76 -0.97
CA PRO A 200 15.45 -11.80 -0.96
C PRO A 200 14.28 -11.47 -1.88
N ASP A 201 13.62 -12.51 -2.37
CA ASP A 201 12.35 -12.42 -3.06
C ASP A 201 11.25 -11.86 -2.11
N LEU A 202 10.55 -10.82 -2.56
CA LEU A 202 9.57 -10.08 -1.77
C LEU A 202 8.11 -10.45 -2.09
N SER A 203 7.85 -11.43 -2.95
CA SER A 203 6.50 -11.86 -3.38
C SER A 203 5.58 -12.27 -2.24
N ASN A 204 6.18 -12.64 -1.10
CA ASN A 204 5.47 -13.08 0.11
C ASN A 204 5.76 -12.22 1.34
N VAL A 205 6.41 -11.06 1.17
CA VAL A 205 6.86 -10.24 2.30
C VAL A 205 5.70 -9.69 3.13
N GLY A 206 4.52 -9.48 2.51
CA GLY A 206 3.30 -9.05 3.17
C GLY A 206 2.83 -10.00 4.28
N THR A 207 3.23 -11.27 4.26
CA THR A 207 2.94 -12.25 5.32
C THR A 207 3.72 -11.99 6.61
N LYS A 208 4.82 -11.24 6.54
CA LYS A 208 5.63 -10.84 7.71
C LYS A 208 5.03 -9.65 8.47
N GLY A 209 4.11 -8.93 7.83
CA GLY A 209 3.36 -7.83 8.43
C GLY A 209 4.08 -6.49 8.46
N LEU A 210 3.33 -5.45 8.81
CA LEU A 210 3.72 -4.03 8.74
C LEU A 210 5.03 -3.73 9.48
N LYS A 211 5.15 -4.21 10.73
CA LYS A 211 6.31 -3.92 11.57
C LYS A 211 7.60 -4.42 10.94
N TYR A 212 7.61 -5.68 10.48
CA TYR A 212 8.78 -6.27 9.85
C TYR A 212 9.21 -5.49 8.61
N ILE A 213 8.27 -5.23 7.69
CA ILE A 213 8.57 -4.54 6.43
C ILE A 213 9.09 -3.12 6.71
N SER A 214 8.44 -2.41 7.64
CA SER A 214 8.84 -1.06 8.06
C SER A 214 10.25 -1.05 8.66
N GLU A 215 10.56 -1.96 9.57
CA GLU A 215 11.88 -2.08 10.19
C GLU A 215 12.95 -2.47 9.15
N SER A 216 12.64 -3.38 8.22
CA SER A 216 13.57 -3.76 7.15
C SER A 216 13.92 -2.60 6.21
N ILE A 217 12.97 -1.72 5.90
CA ILE A 217 13.23 -0.55 5.04
C ILE A 217 13.98 0.54 5.80
N LEU A 218 13.57 0.84 7.04
CA LEU A 218 14.13 1.95 7.81
C LEU A 218 15.46 1.60 8.50
N GLN A 219 15.70 0.31 8.77
CA GLN A 219 16.83 -0.18 9.54
C GLN A 219 17.35 -1.51 8.96
N PRO A 220 17.83 -1.52 7.70
CA PRO A 220 18.19 -2.76 6.99
C PRO A 220 19.26 -3.59 7.70
N SER A 221 20.17 -2.94 8.44
CA SER A 221 21.25 -3.60 9.20
C SER A 221 20.80 -4.24 10.53
N THR A 222 19.52 -4.16 10.90
CA THR A 222 19.01 -4.74 12.16
C THR A 222 18.32 -6.09 11.99
N THR A 223 17.87 -6.40 10.77
CA THR A 223 17.08 -7.60 10.49
C THR A 223 17.68 -8.30 9.27
N PHE A 224 18.33 -9.44 9.50
CA PHE A 224 18.93 -10.25 8.43
C PHE A 224 18.00 -11.41 8.06
N THR A 225 17.71 -11.54 6.78
CA THR A 225 17.02 -12.73 6.24
C THR A 225 18.05 -13.85 6.09
N PRO A 226 17.78 -15.07 6.60
CA PRO A 226 18.69 -16.19 6.43
C PRO A 226 19.05 -16.42 4.96
N GLY A 227 20.34 -16.58 4.67
CA GLY A 227 20.87 -16.70 3.31
C GLY A 227 21.21 -15.38 2.62
N PHE A 228 20.93 -14.24 3.27
CA PHE A 228 21.26 -12.89 2.80
C PHE A 228 22.16 -12.16 3.81
N GLU A 229 23.00 -12.91 4.53
CA GLU A 229 23.99 -12.33 5.43
C GLU A 229 25.18 -11.75 4.66
N THR A 230 25.63 -10.57 5.07
CA THR A 230 26.81 -9.92 4.49
C THR A 230 28.08 -10.61 4.98
N TYR A 231 28.95 -10.97 4.03
CA TYR A 231 30.27 -11.50 4.29
C TYR A 231 31.35 -10.59 3.71
N VAL A 232 32.45 -10.51 4.45
CA VAL A 232 33.68 -9.85 4.05
C VAL A 232 34.74 -10.92 3.81
N VAL A 233 35.26 -10.99 2.59
CA VAL A 233 36.36 -11.88 2.22
C VAL A 233 37.59 -11.03 1.91
N ILE A 234 38.70 -11.32 2.58
CA ILE A 234 40.01 -10.70 2.29
C ILE A 234 40.86 -11.76 1.59
N ASP A 235 41.35 -11.46 0.40
CA ASP A 235 42.28 -12.33 -0.31
C ASP A 235 43.73 -12.16 0.20
N LYS A 236 44.60 -13.10 -0.14
CA LYS A 236 46.04 -13.05 0.21
C LYS A 236 46.79 -11.90 -0.44
N GLY A 237 46.24 -11.33 -1.52
CA GLY A 237 46.72 -10.10 -2.15
C GLY A 237 46.30 -8.82 -1.41
N GLY A 238 45.46 -8.93 -0.37
CA GLY A 238 44.96 -7.81 0.41
C GLY A 238 43.71 -7.14 -0.17
N ARG A 239 43.12 -7.67 -1.24
CA ARG A 239 41.84 -7.16 -1.77
C ARG A 239 40.69 -7.61 -0.88
N LYS A 240 39.74 -6.70 -0.68
CA LYS A 240 38.55 -6.91 0.14
C LYS A 240 37.31 -7.01 -0.75
N PHE A 241 36.56 -8.09 -0.60
CA PHE A 241 35.27 -8.32 -1.24
C PHE A 241 34.18 -8.29 -0.17
N VAL A 242 33.06 -7.63 -0.46
CA VAL A 242 31.91 -7.51 0.46
C VAL A 242 30.65 -7.85 -0.32
N GLY A 243 29.91 -8.85 0.15
CA GLY A 243 28.72 -9.31 -0.55
C GLY A 243 27.97 -10.41 0.18
N ILE A 244 26.89 -10.90 -0.43
CA ILE A 244 26.11 -12.02 0.07
C ILE A 244 26.76 -13.33 -0.34
N LYS A 245 27.00 -14.22 0.62
CA LYS A 245 27.61 -15.52 0.35
C LYS A 245 26.57 -16.49 -0.21
N THR A 246 26.67 -16.79 -1.50
CA THR A 246 25.74 -17.70 -2.19
C THR A 246 26.26 -19.13 -2.26
N LYS A 247 27.58 -19.32 -2.17
CA LYS A 247 28.20 -20.64 -2.23
C LYS A 247 29.50 -20.67 -1.43
N GLU A 248 29.73 -21.77 -0.73
CA GLU A 248 31.02 -22.09 -0.11
C GLU A 248 31.24 -23.60 -0.21
N ASP A 249 32.31 -24.02 -0.88
CA ASP A 249 32.66 -25.43 -1.05
C ASP A 249 34.18 -25.68 -0.93
N ALA A 250 34.65 -26.83 -1.42
CA ALA A 250 36.07 -27.17 -1.41
C ALA A 250 36.90 -26.32 -2.38
N SER A 251 36.28 -25.79 -3.43
CA SER A 251 36.93 -24.98 -4.47
C SER A 251 37.06 -23.51 -4.08
N GLY A 252 36.10 -22.96 -3.35
CA GLY A 252 36.11 -21.54 -2.99
C GLY A 252 34.80 -21.02 -2.43
N VAL A 253 34.66 -19.70 -2.50
CA VAL A 253 33.51 -18.93 -2.05
C VAL A 253 33.03 -18.02 -3.16
N ASP A 254 31.72 -18.01 -3.39
CA ASP A 254 31.06 -17.07 -4.29
C ASP A 254 30.31 -16.03 -3.46
N LEU A 255 30.55 -14.76 -3.79
CA LEU A 255 29.83 -13.62 -3.23
C LEU A 255 29.05 -12.91 -4.33
N ILE A 256 27.77 -12.63 -4.12
CA ILE A 256 27.06 -11.61 -4.89
C ILE A 256 27.37 -10.24 -4.27
N LEU A 257 28.01 -9.38 -5.05
CA LEU A 257 28.35 -8.01 -4.66
C LEU A 257 27.13 -7.09 -4.78
N GLU A 258 27.24 -5.88 -4.25
CA GLU A 258 26.17 -4.87 -4.24
C GLU A 258 25.66 -4.53 -5.66
N ASN A 259 26.54 -4.55 -6.66
CA ASN A 259 26.22 -4.31 -8.06
C ASN A 259 25.62 -5.54 -8.78
N GLY A 260 25.41 -6.65 -8.09
CA GLY A 260 24.92 -7.91 -8.65
C GLY A 260 25.98 -8.80 -9.30
N GLU A 261 27.25 -8.38 -9.35
CA GLU A 261 28.33 -9.22 -9.87
C GLU A 261 28.66 -10.37 -8.91
N VAL A 262 29.00 -11.53 -9.47
CA VAL A 262 29.48 -12.68 -8.69
C VAL A 262 30.99 -12.65 -8.63
N ALA A 263 31.54 -12.48 -7.42
CA ALA A 263 32.95 -12.63 -7.14
C ALA A 263 33.24 -14.05 -6.62
N SER A 264 33.92 -14.86 -7.44
CA SER A 264 34.41 -16.19 -7.06
C SER A 264 35.85 -16.11 -6.56
N ILE A 265 36.07 -16.43 -5.29
CA ILE A 265 37.40 -16.45 -4.66
C ILE A 265 37.79 -17.89 -4.37
N ALA A 266 38.90 -18.35 -4.97
CA ALA A 266 39.43 -19.68 -4.74
C ALA A 266 39.88 -19.85 -3.28
N LYS A 267 39.59 -21.01 -2.68
CA LYS A 267 39.88 -21.27 -1.26
C LYS A 267 41.35 -21.08 -0.89
N GLY A 268 42.26 -21.37 -1.82
CA GLY A 268 43.69 -21.17 -1.66
C GLY A 268 44.12 -19.70 -1.59
N ASP A 269 43.31 -18.78 -2.12
CA ASP A 269 43.60 -17.34 -2.16
C ASP A 269 42.94 -16.58 -1.02
N ILE A 270 42.06 -17.22 -0.25
CA ILE A 270 41.39 -16.62 0.89
C ILE A 270 42.37 -16.50 2.06
N LYS A 271 42.44 -15.30 2.63
CA LYS A 271 43.15 -15.02 3.88
C LYS A 271 42.19 -15.06 5.06
N GLU A 272 41.03 -14.43 4.93
CA GLU A 272 40.04 -14.30 6.00
C GLU A 272 38.63 -14.22 5.42
N ILE A 273 37.66 -14.82 6.12
CA ILE A 273 36.22 -14.68 5.85
C ILE A 273 35.54 -14.35 7.16
N THR A 274 34.81 -13.24 7.19
CA THR A 274 34.10 -12.79 8.39
C THR A 274 32.70 -12.34 8.00
N GLN A 275 31.70 -12.76 8.77
CA GLN A 275 30.34 -12.25 8.64
C GLN A 275 30.25 -10.85 9.27
N ASP A 276 29.76 -9.86 8.53
CA ASP A 276 29.45 -8.55 9.09
C ASP A 276 28.01 -8.55 9.62
N LYS A 277 27.87 -8.57 10.95
CA LYS A 277 26.57 -8.60 11.62
C LYS A 277 25.96 -7.21 11.81
N ASN A 278 26.71 -6.16 11.50
CA ASN A 278 26.30 -4.78 11.72
C ASN A 278 26.01 -4.06 10.41
N LYS A 279 26.18 -4.71 9.26
CA LYS A 279 26.01 -4.10 7.95
C LYS A 279 25.22 -4.99 7.00
N SER A 280 24.10 -4.47 6.51
CA SER A 280 23.37 -5.07 5.39
C SER A 280 23.98 -4.68 4.04
N ILE A 281 23.73 -5.49 3.01
CA ILE A 281 23.96 -5.08 1.62
C ILE A 281 22.88 -4.11 1.11
N MET A 282 21.72 -4.10 1.76
CA MET A 282 20.67 -3.12 1.48
C MET A 282 21.13 -1.74 1.98
N PRO A 283 21.09 -0.68 1.13
CA PRO A 283 21.58 0.65 1.48
C PRO A 283 20.85 1.26 2.68
N GLU A 284 21.59 1.89 3.60
CA GLU A 284 20.99 2.61 4.74
C GLU A 284 20.41 3.96 4.30
N GLU A 285 20.98 4.54 3.25
CA GLU A 285 20.63 5.82 2.65
C GLU A 285 19.34 5.75 1.82
N LEU A 286 18.71 4.57 1.68
CA LEU A 286 17.44 4.42 0.97
C LEU A 286 16.37 5.36 1.54
N THR A 287 16.38 5.58 2.86
CA THR A 287 15.46 6.50 3.55
C THR A 287 15.72 7.98 3.25
N GLU A 288 16.91 8.33 2.74
CA GLU A 288 17.24 9.67 2.26
C GLU A 288 16.84 9.85 0.78
N ALA A 289 16.75 8.75 0.04
CA ALA A 289 16.43 8.74 -1.40
C ALA A 289 14.93 8.76 -1.71
N ILE A 290 14.07 8.41 -0.75
CA ILE A 290 12.61 8.35 -0.93
C ILE A 290 11.90 9.33 0.00
N THR A 291 10.78 9.91 -0.46
CA THR A 291 9.97 10.78 0.39
C THR A 291 9.18 9.96 1.42
N VAL A 292 8.66 10.63 2.46
CA VAL A 292 7.73 9.98 3.41
C VAL A 292 6.51 9.39 2.69
N LYS A 293 6.06 10.03 1.61
CA LYS A 293 4.94 9.55 0.81
C LYS A 293 5.32 8.28 0.04
N ASP A 294 6.46 8.28 -0.64
CA ASP A 294 6.97 7.10 -1.36
C ASP A 294 7.18 5.92 -0.41
N TYR A 295 7.67 6.19 0.80
CA TYR A 295 7.80 5.19 1.85
C TYR A 295 6.45 4.57 2.26
N GLN A 296 5.42 5.39 2.47
CA GLN A 296 4.08 4.89 2.80
C GLN A 296 3.49 4.09 1.63
N ASP A 297 3.71 4.55 0.41
CA ASP A 297 3.20 3.94 -0.82
C ASP A 297 3.83 2.57 -1.04
N VAL A 298 5.17 2.47 -1.00
CA VAL A 298 5.88 1.19 -1.12
C VAL A 298 5.55 0.25 0.03
N LEU A 299 5.36 0.76 1.25
CA LEU A 299 4.94 -0.04 2.39
C LEU A 299 3.54 -0.64 2.19
N ALA A 300 2.60 0.16 1.66
CA ALA A 300 1.27 -0.30 1.32
C ALA A 300 1.31 -1.37 0.22
N PHE A 301 2.14 -1.17 -0.81
CA PHE A 301 2.35 -2.14 -1.88
C PHE A 301 2.98 -3.45 -1.36
N MET A 302 4.00 -3.38 -0.51
CA MET A 302 4.66 -4.54 0.09
C MET A 302 3.71 -5.36 0.99
N LEU A 303 2.80 -4.71 1.71
CA LEU A 303 1.77 -5.39 2.50
C LEU A 303 0.80 -6.23 1.66
N MET A 304 0.63 -5.89 0.38
CA MET A 304 -0.20 -6.66 -0.55
C MET A 304 0.52 -7.89 -1.14
N GLN A 305 1.84 -8.00 -0.99
CA GLN A 305 2.62 -9.12 -1.53
C GLN A 305 2.45 -10.37 -0.65
N LYS A 306 1.36 -11.08 -0.91
CA LYS A 306 0.96 -12.32 -0.22
C LYS A 306 0.57 -13.35 -1.28
N GLU A 307 1.52 -13.77 -2.11
CA GLU A 307 1.23 -14.84 -3.05
C GLU A 307 0.66 -16.06 -2.33
N LYS A 308 -0.50 -16.52 -2.80
CA LYS A 308 -1.07 -17.78 -2.36
C LYS A 308 -0.24 -18.87 -3.03
N LYS A 309 0.54 -19.59 -2.23
CA LYS A 309 1.14 -20.86 -2.63
C LYS A 309 0.05 -21.87 -3.00
#